data_AF-A0A952QL76-F1
#
_entry.id   AF-A0A952QL76-F1
#
_cell.length_a   1.000
_cell.length_b   1.000
_cell.length_c   1.000
_cell.angle_alpha   90.00
_cell.angle_beta   90.00
_cell.angle_gamma   90.00
#
_symmetry.space_group_name_H-M   'P 1'
#
loop_
_entity.id
_entity.type
_entity.pdbx_description
1 polymer ?
#
loop_
_entity_poly.entity_id
_entity_poly.type
_entity_poly.pdbx_seq_one_letter_code
_entity_poly.pdbx_strand_id
1 'polypeptide(L)'
;MNVLGRTNRVWPDEWWRLSGISNREEIALRLRADPRPVLAAGSPSLWANALRGSGCGWLVVSSAGAESARTEDEAANRMMGEICAAVSSSPDAEVTVWFLTVARAWEEFQINGALSGLESARQEGLIRHVGLHVAGPAVGVAGLWRFHDAFELVLCGPGPDFDQVVRTARERRVGVVQDGGEPRGSGPLLREVHGG
;
A
#
# COMPACT_ATOMS: atom_id res chain seq x y z
N MET A 1 -13.78 7.67 15.18
CA MET A 1 -13.03 6.60 14.50
C MET A 1 -13.94 5.98 13.45
N ASN A 2 -13.70 6.28 12.17
CA ASN A 2 -14.49 5.76 11.07
C ASN A 2 -13.80 4.53 10.46
N VAL A 3 -14.59 3.58 9.96
CA VAL A 3 -14.08 2.45 9.19
C VAL A 3 -13.45 2.98 7.90
N LEU A 4 -12.26 2.48 7.55
CA LEU A 4 -11.56 2.93 6.36
C LEU A 4 -11.95 2.08 5.15
N GLY A 5 -12.78 2.63 4.27
CA GLY A 5 -13.20 1.97 3.05
C GLY A 5 -13.92 0.64 3.32
N ARG A 6 -13.54 -0.40 2.57
CA ARG A 6 -14.09 -1.76 2.69
C ARG A 6 -13.30 -2.66 3.62
N THR A 7 -12.28 -2.14 4.30
CA THR A 7 -11.43 -2.94 5.19
C THR A 7 -12.17 -3.49 6.40
N ASN A 8 -13.35 -2.95 6.73
CA ASN A 8 -14.12 -3.25 7.94
C ASN A 8 -13.32 -3.07 9.24
N ARG A 9 -12.24 -2.28 9.19
CA ARG A 9 -11.36 -1.98 10.32
C ARG A 9 -11.33 -0.49 10.59
N VAL A 10 -11.19 -0.17 11.87
CA VAL A 10 -10.83 1.17 12.32
C VAL A 10 -9.32 1.32 12.21
N TRP A 11 -8.89 2.42 11.62
CA TRP A 11 -7.48 2.76 11.46
C TRP A 11 -7.20 4.08 12.18
N PRO A 12 -5.97 4.30 12.70
CA PRO A 12 -5.58 5.61 13.21
C PRO A 12 -5.52 6.63 12.08
N ASP A 13 -5.74 7.89 12.44
CA ASP A 13 -5.78 9.02 11.49
C ASP A 13 -4.40 9.37 10.91
N GLU A 14 -3.33 8.77 11.44
CA GLU A 14 -1.96 9.00 10.97
C GLU A 14 -1.20 7.68 10.85
N TRP A 15 -0.56 7.50 9.71
CA TRP A 15 0.31 6.36 9.37
C TRP A 15 1.72 6.88 9.11
N TRP A 16 2.73 6.02 9.27
CA TRP A 16 4.12 6.43 9.15
C TRP A 16 4.79 5.84 7.92
N ARG A 17 5.42 6.68 7.11
CA ARG A 17 6.34 6.25 6.07
C ARG A 17 7.73 6.12 6.67
N LEU A 18 8.30 4.94 6.53
CA LEU A 18 9.67 4.67 6.96
C LEU A 18 10.63 5.11 5.86
N SER A 19 11.48 6.09 6.16
CA SER A 19 12.53 6.56 5.25
C SER A 19 13.89 6.63 5.96
N GLY A 20 14.96 6.43 5.20
CA GLY A 20 16.33 6.41 5.72
C GLY A 20 16.68 5.14 6.51
N ILE A 21 17.97 4.97 6.78
CA ILE A 21 18.51 3.87 7.63
C ILE A 21 19.03 4.36 8.98
N SER A 22 19.19 5.68 9.11
CA SER A 22 19.60 6.35 10.34
C SER A 22 18.44 6.28 11.35
N ASN A 23 18.75 6.10 12.63
CA ASN A 23 17.78 6.16 13.74
C ASN A 23 16.67 5.08 13.73
N ARG A 24 16.90 3.94 13.08
CA ARG A 24 15.95 2.79 13.05
C ARG A 24 15.53 2.32 14.43
N GLU A 25 16.46 2.26 15.39
CA GLU A 25 16.17 1.82 16.75
C GLU A 25 15.25 2.78 17.50
N GLU A 26 15.46 4.09 17.33
CA GLU A 26 14.62 5.12 17.93
C GLU A 26 13.20 5.07 17.36
N ILE A 27 13.06 4.96 16.03
CA ILE A 27 11.76 4.82 15.37
C ILE A 27 11.05 3.54 15.82
N ALA A 28 11.78 2.43 15.94
CA ALA A 28 11.23 1.18 16.46
C ALA A 28 10.76 1.30 17.92
N LEU A 29 11.52 2.00 18.78
CA LEU A 29 11.11 2.27 20.16
C LEU A 29 9.82 3.11 20.20
N ARG A 30 9.74 4.15 19.37
CA ARG A 30 8.54 4.99 19.24
C ARG A 30 7.33 4.18 18.78
N LEU A 31 7.51 3.29 17.80
CA LEU A 31 6.44 2.40 17.31
C LEU A 31 5.99 1.38 18.36
N ARG A 32 6.87 0.90 19.23
CA ARG A 32 6.48 0.03 20.35
C ARG A 32 5.67 0.79 21.40
N ALA A 33 6.01 2.06 21.64
CA ALA A 33 5.30 2.90 22.60
C ALA A 33 3.94 3.39 22.07
N ASP A 34 3.85 3.64 20.76
CA ASP A 34 2.65 4.09 20.06
C ASP A 34 2.51 3.37 18.70
N PRO A 35 1.93 2.15 18.68
CA PRO A 35 1.82 1.36 17.46
C PRO A 35 0.96 2.04 16.40
N ARG A 36 1.56 2.30 15.23
CA ARG A 36 0.89 2.86 14.06
C ARG A 36 1.15 2.03 12.83
N PRO A 37 0.26 2.04 11.82
CA PRO A 37 0.53 1.44 10.53
C PRO A 37 1.76 2.10 9.91
N VAL A 38 2.64 1.27 9.37
CA VAL A 38 3.90 1.71 8.77
C VAL A 38 3.97 1.29 7.32
N LEU A 39 4.28 2.25 6.46
CA LEU A 39 4.53 2.01 5.05
C LEU A 39 6.03 1.83 4.81
N ALA A 40 6.38 0.63 4.35
CA ALA A 40 7.69 0.34 3.80
C ALA A 40 7.64 0.40 2.27
N ALA A 41 8.38 1.35 1.69
CA ALA A 41 8.59 1.46 0.25
C ALA A 41 10.02 1.01 -0.11
N GLY A 42 10.16 0.31 -1.23
CA GLY A 42 11.45 -0.08 -1.81
C GLY A 42 12.15 -1.26 -1.14
N SER A 43 12.45 -1.18 0.16
CA SER A 43 13.28 -2.18 0.87
C SER A 43 12.72 -2.55 2.25
N PRO A 44 11.58 -3.27 2.33
CA PRO A 44 10.94 -3.63 3.60
C PRO A 44 11.87 -4.43 4.55
N SER A 45 12.78 -5.22 3.98
CA SER A 45 13.75 -6.02 4.74
C SER A 45 14.70 -5.22 5.63
N LEU A 46 14.95 -3.95 5.34
CA LEU A 46 15.82 -3.08 6.15
C LEU A 46 15.24 -2.77 7.54
N TRP A 47 13.92 -2.91 7.68
CA TRP A 47 13.16 -2.57 8.89
C TRP A 47 12.65 -3.80 9.64
N ALA A 48 12.63 -4.96 8.97
CA ALA A 48 12.14 -6.24 9.47
C ALA A 48 12.55 -6.54 10.91
N ASN A 49 13.85 -6.48 11.19
CA ASN A 49 14.37 -6.83 12.51
C ASN A 49 14.02 -5.79 13.58
N ALA A 50 14.10 -4.51 13.23
CA ALA A 50 13.83 -3.43 14.18
C ALA A 50 12.36 -3.43 14.64
N LEU A 51 11.45 -3.78 13.74
CA LEU A 51 10.01 -3.70 13.97
C LEU A 51 9.36 -5.00 14.44
N ARG A 52 10.14 -6.08 14.58
CA ARG A 52 9.65 -7.35 15.12
C ARG A 52 9.01 -7.14 16.49
N GLY A 53 7.80 -7.67 16.67
CA GLY A 53 7.05 -7.57 17.91
C GLY A 53 6.60 -6.15 18.28
N SER A 54 6.65 -5.20 17.34
CA SER A 54 6.12 -3.84 17.57
C SER A 54 4.58 -3.79 17.55
N GLY A 55 3.93 -4.81 16.97
CA GLY A 55 2.47 -4.83 16.81
C GLY A 55 1.96 -3.82 15.77
N CYS A 56 2.84 -3.19 14.99
CA CYS A 56 2.46 -2.26 13.94
C CYS A 56 1.78 -2.98 12.77
N GLY A 57 0.80 -2.33 12.14
CA GLY A 57 0.28 -2.80 10.85
C GLY A 57 1.34 -2.60 9.76
N TRP A 58 1.80 -3.68 9.12
CA TRP A 58 2.82 -3.62 8.08
C TRP A 58 2.19 -3.35 6.72
N LEU A 59 2.52 -2.22 6.10
CA LEU A 59 2.00 -1.79 4.80
C LEU A 59 3.14 -1.79 3.79
N VAL A 60 2.87 -2.28 2.57
CA VAL A 60 3.87 -2.33 1.51
C VAL A 60 3.33 -1.63 0.27
N VAL A 61 4.18 -0.81 -0.36
CA VAL A 61 3.95 -0.22 -1.67
C VAL A 61 4.98 -0.82 -2.63
N SER A 62 4.51 -1.45 -3.70
CA SER A 62 5.37 -1.94 -4.79
C SER A 62 4.71 -1.76 -6.16
N SER A 63 5.50 -1.41 -7.18
CA SER A 63 5.11 -1.47 -8.61
C SER A 63 5.35 -2.85 -9.22
N ALA A 64 6.02 -3.70 -8.44
CA ALA A 64 6.27 -5.11 -8.57
C ALA A 64 6.51 -5.73 -9.93
N GLY A 65 7.24 -5.04 -10.82
CA GLY A 65 7.71 -5.58 -12.10
C GLY A 65 6.62 -6.06 -13.08
N ALA A 66 5.36 -6.13 -12.69
CA ALA A 66 4.22 -6.58 -13.47
C ALA A 66 3.98 -5.64 -14.65
N GLU A 67 4.26 -4.36 -14.48
CA GLU A 67 4.25 -3.34 -15.55
C GLU A 67 5.27 -3.58 -16.69
N SER A 68 6.18 -4.52 -16.50
CA SER A 68 7.18 -4.92 -17.50
C SER A 68 7.08 -6.40 -17.89
N ALA A 69 6.04 -7.09 -17.40
CA ALA A 69 5.72 -8.44 -17.84
C ALA A 69 5.27 -8.43 -19.31
N ARG A 70 5.54 -9.54 -20.00
CA ARG A 70 5.18 -9.75 -21.41
C ARG A 70 3.94 -10.62 -21.57
N THR A 71 3.54 -11.31 -20.51
CA THR A 71 2.34 -12.15 -20.45
C THR A 71 1.61 -11.96 -19.13
N GLU A 72 0.35 -12.39 -19.09
CA GLU A 72 -0.47 -12.39 -17.88
C GLU A 72 0.14 -13.26 -16.77
N ASP A 73 0.54 -14.50 -17.09
CA ASP A 73 1.19 -15.42 -16.15
C ASP A 73 2.50 -14.84 -15.57
N GLU A 74 3.28 -14.15 -16.40
CA GLU A 74 4.51 -13.50 -15.94
C GLU A 74 4.19 -12.37 -14.96
N ALA A 75 3.15 -11.56 -15.22
CA ALA A 75 2.71 -10.52 -14.29
C ALA A 75 2.24 -11.12 -12.94
N ALA A 76 1.47 -12.20 -12.98
CA ALA A 76 1.01 -12.90 -11.78
C ALA A 76 2.17 -13.48 -10.95
N ASN A 77 3.10 -14.18 -11.62
CA ASN A 77 4.25 -14.79 -10.96
C ASN A 77 5.19 -13.74 -10.35
N ARG A 78 5.42 -12.61 -11.04
CA ARG A 78 6.23 -11.50 -10.50
C ARG A 78 5.57 -10.89 -9.26
N MET A 79 4.26 -10.65 -9.32
CA MET A 79 3.51 -10.14 -8.18
C MET A 79 3.62 -11.06 -6.96
N MET A 80 3.36 -12.36 -7.16
CA MET A 80 3.46 -13.36 -6.08
C MET A 80 4.89 -13.45 -5.52
N GLY A 81 5.90 -13.47 -6.40
CA GLY A 81 7.31 -13.52 -5.98
C GLY A 81 7.70 -12.36 -5.07
N GLU A 82 7.25 -11.15 -5.38
CA GLU A 82 7.51 -9.98 -4.55
C GLU A 82 6.75 -10.00 -3.23
N ILE A 83 5.49 -10.42 -3.24
CA ILE A 83 4.70 -10.57 -2.00
C ILE A 83 5.39 -11.58 -1.08
N CYS A 84 5.79 -12.74 -1.60
CA CYS A 84 6.53 -13.74 -0.85
C CYS A 84 7.82 -13.18 -0.26
N ALA A 85 8.60 -12.43 -1.04
CA ALA A 85 9.84 -11.81 -0.55
C ALA A 85 9.57 -10.78 0.56
N ALA A 86 8.53 -9.95 0.39
CA ALA A 86 8.14 -8.94 1.37
C ALA A 86 7.59 -9.55 2.66
N VAL A 87 6.75 -10.59 2.57
CA VAL A 87 6.21 -11.31 3.73
C VAL A 87 7.33 -12.05 4.47
N SER A 88 8.24 -12.70 3.74
CA SER A 88 9.41 -13.37 4.33
C SER A 88 10.34 -12.40 5.07
N SER A 89 10.30 -11.12 4.68
CA SER A 89 11.05 -10.05 5.33
C SER A 89 10.19 -9.15 6.20
N SER A 90 8.93 -9.50 6.47
CA SER A 90 8.07 -8.72 7.35
C SER A 90 8.40 -9.04 8.82
N PRO A 91 8.28 -8.07 9.74
CA PRO A 91 8.62 -8.23 11.15
C PRO A 91 7.88 -9.39 11.82
N ASP A 92 6.59 -9.54 11.50
CA ASP A 92 5.68 -10.50 12.14
C ASP A 92 5.08 -11.51 11.14
N ALA A 93 5.77 -11.74 10.01
CA ALA A 93 5.38 -12.69 8.96
C ALA A 93 4.01 -12.42 8.30
N GLU A 94 3.52 -11.18 8.33
CA GLU A 94 2.25 -10.77 7.74
C GLU A 94 2.33 -9.36 7.15
N VAL A 95 1.71 -9.15 5.99
CA VAL A 95 1.50 -7.82 5.40
C VAL A 95 0.02 -7.45 5.56
N THR A 96 -0.26 -6.33 6.24
CA THR A 96 -1.63 -5.89 6.46
C THR A 96 -2.26 -5.31 5.21
N VAL A 97 -1.52 -4.50 4.45
CA VAL A 97 -2.00 -3.92 3.19
C VAL A 97 -0.90 -4.00 2.14
N TRP A 98 -1.25 -4.49 0.95
CA TRP A 98 -0.41 -4.40 -0.23
C TRP A 98 -0.96 -3.37 -1.21
N PHE A 99 -0.19 -2.32 -1.49
CA PHE A 99 -0.54 -1.32 -2.48
C PHE A 99 0.12 -1.62 -3.83
N LEU A 100 -0.70 -1.92 -4.83
CA LEU A 100 -0.29 -1.99 -6.23
C LEU A 100 0.03 -0.58 -6.73
N THR A 101 1.27 -0.32 -7.10
CA THR A 101 1.68 1.01 -7.59
C THR A 101 1.46 1.13 -9.08
N VAL A 102 0.73 2.16 -9.49
CA VAL A 102 0.47 2.50 -10.89
C VAL A 102 1.03 3.89 -11.15
N ALA A 103 2.16 3.95 -11.84
CA ALA A 103 2.82 5.20 -12.25
C ALA A 103 2.49 5.60 -13.71
N ARG A 104 2.02 4.65 -14.52
CA ARG A 104 1.70 4.81 -15.94
C ARG A 104 0.57 3.87 -16.35
N ALA A 105 0.03 4.04 -17.55
CA ALA A 105 -0.90 3.07 -18.12
C ALA A 105 -0.22 1.70 -18.29
N TRP A 106 -0.92 0.64 -17.91
CA TRP A 106 -0.52 -0.75 -18.10
C TRP A 106 -1.39 -1.40 -19.18
N GLU A 107 -0.85 -2.43 -19.82
CA GLU A 107 -1.63 -3.28 -20.72
C GLU A 107 -2.60 -4.15 -19.91
N GLU A 108 -3.74 -4.52 -20.49
CA GLU A 108 -4.80 -5.26 -19.79
C GLU A 108 -4.29 -6.58 -19.18
N PHE A 109 -3.46 -7.33 -19.90
CA PHE A 109 -2.87 -8.58 -19.41
C PHE A 109 -1.96 -8.37 -18.19
N GLN A 110 -1.29 -7.21 -18.07
CA GLN A 110 -0.44 -6.90 -16.93
C GLN A 110 -1.29 -6.64 -15.69
N ILE A 111 -2.41 -5.93 -15.88
CA ILE A 111 -3.39 -5.63 -14.83
C ILE A 111 -4.03 -6.93 -14.34
N ASN A 112 -4.53 -7.76 -15.26
CA ASN A 112 -5.18 -9.03 -14.92
C ASN A 112 -4.24 -9.97 -14.18
N GLY A 113 -3.00 -10.12 -14.67
CA GLY A 113 -2.00 -10.96 -14.01
C GLY A 113 -1.63 -10.44 -12.63
N ALA A 114 -1.39 -9.14 -12.48
CA ALA A 114 -1.10 -8.54 -11.18
C ALA A 114 -2.25 -8.74 -10.17
N LEU A 115 -3.51 -8.54 -10.60
CA LEU A 115 -4.68 -8.76 -9.76
C LEU A 115 -4.86 -10.23 -9.39
N SER A 116 -4.61 -11.16 -10.32
CA SER A 116 -4.62 -12.60 -10.06
C SER A 116 -3.58 -13.01 -9.01
N GLY A 117 -2.37 -12.45 -9.09
CA GLY A 117 -1.33 -12.64 -8.08
C GLY A 117 -1.73 -12.09 -6.70
N LEU A 118 -2.32 -10.90 -6.65
CA LEU A 118 -2.82 -10.30 -5.40
C LEU A 118 -3.96 -11.11 -4.78
N GLU A 119 -4.89 -11.58 -5.60
CA GLU A 119 -6.01 -12.40 -5.13
C GLU A 119 -5.52 -13.73 -4.55
N SER A 120 -4.60 -14.40 -5.25
CA SER A 120 -3.97 -15.64 -4.76
C SER A 120 -3.27 -15.40 -3.42
N ALA A 121 -2.47 -14.33 -3.32
CA ALA A 121 -1.78 -13.99 -2.07
C ALA A 121 -2.75 -13.69 -0.91
N ARG A 122 -3.89 -13.06 -1.20
CA ARG A 122 -4.94 -12.82 -0.20
C ARG A 122 -5.61 -14.13 0.25
N GLN A 123 -5.89 -15.04 -0.67
CA GLN A 123 -6.48 -16.35 -0.38
C GLN A 123 -5.53 -17.23 0.46
N GLU A 124 -4.23 -17.12 0.24
CA GLU A 124 -3.19 -17.77 1.03
C GLU A 124 -2.94 -17.08 2.40
N GLY A 125 -3.56 -15.93 2.66
CA GLY A 125 -3.42 -15.18 3.91
C GLY A 125 -2.09 -14.43 4.03
N LEU A 126 -1.33 -14.28 2.94
CA LEU A 126 -0.07 -13.53 2.91
C LEU A 126 -0.29 -12.02 3.06
N ILE A 127 -1.41 -11.53 2.52
CA ILE A 127 -1.86 -10.14 2.61
C ILE A 127 -3.31 -10.09 3.10
N ARG A 128 -3.68 -9.10 3.92
CA ARG A 128 -5.09 -8.93 4.35
C ARG A 128 -5.92 -8.08 3.42
N HIS A 129 -5.36 -6.95 2.98
CA HIS A 129 -6.09 -5.95 2.21
C HIS A 129 -5.28 -5.55 0.97
N VAL A 130 -6.00 -5.22 -0.10
CA VAL A 130 -5.41 -4.73 -1.35
C VAL A 130 -5.68 -3.23 -1.50
N GLY A 131 -4.62 -2.47 -1.77
CA GLY A 131 -4.68 -1.05 -2.04
C GLY A 131 -4.17 -0.71 -3.43
N LEU A 132 -4.53 0.48 -3.90
CA LEU A 132 -4.00 1.08 -5.13
C LEU A 132 -3.16 2.30 -4.78
N HIS A 133 -1.92 2.36 -5.23
CA HIS A 133 -1.07 3.54 -5.08
C HIS A 133 -0.98 4.31 -6.40
N VAL A 134 -1.46 5.55 -6.38
CA VAL A 134 -1.47 6.48 -7.51
C VAL A 134 -0.15 7.25 -7.55
N ALA A 135 0.85 6.68 -8.23
CA ALA A 135 2.19 7.28 -8.32
C ALA A 135 2.40 8.15 -9.56
N GLY A 136 1.42 8.23 -10.46
CA GLY A 136 1.47 9.01 -11.70
C GLY A 136 0.14 9.70 -12.02
N PRO A 137 -0.04 10.18 -13.26
CA PRO A 137 -1.26 10.88 -13.67
C PRO A 137 -2.50 10.00 -13.44
N ALA A 138 -3.57 10.56 -12.88
CA ALA A 138 -4.73 9.76 -12.49
C ALA A 138 -5.50 9.14 -13.67
N VAL A 139 -5.21 9.57 -14.90
CA VAL A 139 -5.74 8.91 -16.11
C VAL A 139 -5.35 7.43 -16.15
N GLY A 140 -4.12 7.06 -15.74
CA GLY A 140 -3.71 5.65 -15.66
C GLY A 140 -4.46 4.87 -14.57
N VAL A 141 -4.80 5.54 -13.48
CA VAL A 141 -5.55 4.98 -12.35
C VAL A 141 -7.04 4.83 -12.66
N ALA A 142 -7.61 5.76 -13.42
CA ALA A 142 -9.01 5.71 -13.83
C ALA A 142 -9.31 4.50 -14.71
N GLY A 143 -8.38 4.07 -15.57
CA GLY A 143 -8.52 2.86 -16.37
C GLY A 143 -8.60 1.61 -15.48
N LEU A 144 -7.57 1.40 -14.65
CA LEU A 144 -7.48 0.24 -13.77
C LEU A 144 -8.65 0.15 -12.77
N TRP A 145 -9.05 1.28 -12.18
CA TRP A 145 -10.14 1.26 -11.20
C TRP A 145 -11.53 1.16 -11.84
N ARG A 146 -11.70 1.62 -13.08
CA ARG A 146 -13.00 1.55 -13.76
C ARG A 146 -13.42 0.10 -14.00
N PHE A 147 -12.46 -0.76 -14.38
CA PHE A 147 -12.73 -2.14 -14.77
C PHE A 147 -12.51 -3.16 -13.65
N HIS A 148 -11.84 -2.77 -12.55
CA HIS A 148 -11.54 -3.68 -11.45
C HIS A 148 -11.99 -3.10 -10.10
N ASP A 149 -12.92 -3.78 -9.44
CA ASP A 149 -13.41 -3.43 -8.09
C ASP A 149 -12.67 -4.20 -6.98
N ALA A 150 -11.34 -4.37 -7.14
CA ALA A 150 -10.54 -5.20 -6.24
C ALA A 150 -9.98 -4.44 -5.02
N PHE A 151 -9.93 -3.10 -5.06
CA PHE A 151 -9.18 -2.32 -4.08
C PHE A 151 -10.03 -1.87 -2.89
N GLU A 152 -9.51 -2.00 -1.68
CA GLU A 152 -10.16 -1.56 -0.45
C GLU A 152 -9.66 -0.18 -0.01
N LEU A 153 -8.45 0.16 -0.44
CA LEU A 153 -7.75 1.40 -0.14
C LEU A 153 -7.16 2.04 -1.40
N VAL A 154 -7.01 3.36 -1.38
CA VAL A 154 -6.21 4.11 -2.35
C VAL A 154 -5.22 5.00 -1.59
N LEU A 155 -3.96 4.98 -2.00
CA LEU A 155 -2.90 5.89 -1.55
C LEU A 155 -2.64 6.91 -2.67
N CYS A 156 -2.79 8.20 -2.37
CA CYS A 156 -2.52 9.26 -3.34
C CYS A 156 -1.96 10.52 -2.67
N GLY A 157 -1.01 11.16 -3.32
CA GLY A 157 -0.47 12.46 -2.90
C GLY A 157 -1.36 13.63 -3.31
N PRO A 158 -1.17 14.82 -2.70
CA PRO A 158 -1.84 16.04 -3.13
C PRO A 158 -1.39 16.40 -4.55
N GLY A 159 -2.35 16.69 -5.42
CA GLY A 159 -2.08 16.99 -6.82
C GLY A 159 -3.35 17.39 -7.57
N PRO A 160 -3.24 17.75 -8.87
CA PRO A 160 -4.38 18.19 -9.68
C PRO A 160 -5.49 17.15 -9.76
N ASP A 161 -5.13 15.86 -9.64
CA ASP A 161 -6.08 14.77 -9.76
C ASP A 161 -6.64 14.26 -8.41
N PHE A 162 -6.17 14.79 -7.29
CA PHE A 162 -6.52 14.28 -5.96
C PHE A 162 -8.03 14.27 -5.71
N ASP A 163 -8.72 15.37 -6.04
CA ASP A 163 -10.16 15.48 -5.80
C ASP A 163 -10.96 14.49 -6.67
N GLN A 164 -10.48 14.20 -7.89
CA GLN A 164 -11.08 13.18 -8.74
C GLN A 164 -10.89 11.78 -8.16
N VAL A 165 -9.70 11.48 -7.64
CA VAL A 165 -9.39 10.20 -6.96
C VAL A 165 -10.28 10.04 -5.72
N VAL A 166 -10.39 11.07 -4.88
CA VAL A 166 -11.24 11.06 -3.67
C VAL A 166 -12.72 10.84 -4.03
N ARG A 167 -13.23 11.53 -5.05
CA ARG A 167 -14.61 11.34 -5.51
C ARG A 167 -14.85 9.89 -5.96
N THR A 168 -13.95 9.35 -6.79
CA THR A 168 -14.03 7.97 -7.28
C THR A 168 -13.97 6.96 -6.13
N ALA A 169 -13.09 7.20 -5.15
CA ALA A 169 -12.96 6.37 -3.95
C ALA A 169 -14.28 6.33 -3.16
N ARG A 170 -14.92 7.48 -2.95
CA ARG A 170 -16.21 7.58 -2.25
C ARG A 170 -17.31 6.82 -2.96
N GLU A 171 -17.44 6.99 -4.28
CA GLU A 171 -18.43 6.28 -5.09
C GLU A 171 -18.29 4.74 -4.97
N ARG A 172 -17.06 4.26 -4.82
CA ARG A 172 -16.72 2.83 -4.70
C ARG A 172 -16.54 2.34 -3.27
N ARG A 173 -16.77 3.20 -2.27
CA ARG A 173 -16.57 2.92 -0.84
C ARG A 173 -15.14 2.48 -0.49
N VAL A 174 -14.16 2.97 -1.22
CA VAL A 174 -12.72 2.72 -0.99
C VAL A 174 -12.16 3.79 -0.06
N GLY A 175 -11.32 3.37 0.87
CA GLY A 175 -10.71 4.28 1.84
C GLY A 175 -9.57 5.06 1.21
N VAL A 176 -9.46 6.36 1.48
CA VAL A 176 -8.35 7.17 0.96
C VAL A 176 -7.30 7.35 2.04
N VAL A 177 -6.05 7.10 1.68
CA VAL A 177 -4.86 7.41 2.46
C VAL A 177 -4.14 8.53 1.74
N GLN A 178 -3.94 9.65 2.43
CA GLN A 178 -3.31 10.81 1.83
C GLN A 178 -1.79 10.72 2.03
N ASP A 179 -1.01 10.80 0.95
CA ASP A 179 0.44 10.83 1.00
C ASP A 179 0.96 12.26 1.18
N GLY A 180 1.17 12.68 2.43
CA GLY A 180 1.65 14.02 2.78
C GLY A 180 0.65 15.16 2.56
N GLY A 181 1.11 16.40 2.74
CA GLY A 181 0.29 17.62 2.66
C GLY A 181 -0.59 17.90 3.88
N GLU A 182 -1.46 18.90 3.77
CA GLU A 182 -2.45 19.26 4.79
C GLU A 182 -3.61 18.26 4.80
N PRO A 183 -4.09 17.78 5.97
CA PRO A 183 -5.21 16.85 6.04
C PRO A 183 -6.46 17.40 5.34
N ARG A 184 -6.96 16.71 4.31
CA ARG A 184 -8.22 17.09 3.62
C ARG A 184 -9.46 16.32 4.10
N GLY A 185 -9.33 15.56 5.20
CA GLY A 185 -10.42 14.82 5.82
C GLY A 185 -10.89 13.57 5.05
N SER A 186 -10.07 13.06 4.12
CA SER A 186 -10.40 11.90 3.28
C SER A 186 -9.99 10.55 3.88
N GLY A 187 -9.29 10.54 5.03
CA GLY A 187 -8.83 9.35 5.75
C GLY A 187 -7.45 9.60 6.38
N PRO A 188 -6.69 8.54 6.69
CA PRO A 188 -5.40 8.68 7.35
C PRO A 188 -4.39 9.48 6.52
N LEU A 189 -3.55 10.24 7.23
CA LEU A 189 -2.43 10.95 6.64
C LEU A 189 -1.15 10.14 6.82
N LEU A 190 -0.46 9.86 5.72
CA LEU A 190 0.86 9.26 5.73
C LEU A 190 1.90 10.36 5.98
N ARG A 191 2.60 10.26 7.10
CA ARG A 191 3.66 11.17 7.52
C ARG A 191 5.01 10.50 7.38
N GLU A 192 5.98 11.21 6.83
CA GLU A 192 7.36 10.77 6.85
C GLU A 192 7.93 10.93 8.26
N VAL A 193 8.66 9.92 8.75
CA VAL A 193 9.26 9.93 10.08
C VAL A 193 10.77 9.88 9.96
N HIS A 194 11.41 10.94 10.43
CA HIS A 194 12.85 11.01 10.65
C HIS A 194 13.14 10.81 12.14
N GLY A 195 14.26 10.15 12.49
CA GLY A 195 14.75 10.17 13.88
C GLY A 195 15.32 11.55 14.20
N GLY A 196 15.21 11.95 15.47
CA GLY A 196 15.52 13.31 15.94
C GLY A 196 17.00 13.68 15.89
#